data_AF-A0A0G0MSP5-F1
#
_entry.id   AF-A0A0G0MSP5-F1
#
_cell.length_a   1.000
_cell.length_b   1.000
_cell.length_c   1.000
_cell.angle_alpha   90.00
_cell.angle_beta   90.00
_cell.angle_gamma   90.00
#
_symmetry.space_group_name_H-M   'P 1'
#
loop_
_entity.id
_entity.type
_entity.pdbx_description
1 polymer ?
#
loop_
_entity_poly.entity_id
_entity_poly.type
_entity_poly.pdbx_seq_one_letter_code
_entity_poly.pdbx_strand_id
1 'polypeptide(L)'
;MILVRAVLERNSRSVMENNFRSKFFHIFGAILLIVGAFLFVPQKIHKEEISKSSMVIQDIAESEPEVSDDSQPITLLFVGDVMLSRGIGQIMVKKNDWRHPFLQIADLLNGADITIGNLESPISERGTRMGSIYSFRADPRAIEGLLYAGFDVLSIANNHRV
;
A
#
# COMPACT_ATOMS: atom_id res chain seq x y z
N MET A 1 25.95 -30.06 33.36
CA MET A 1 26.13 -28.73 32.74
C MET A 1 24.96 -28.29 31.82
N ILE A 2 23.89 -29.08 31.65
CA ILE A 2 22.76 -28.75 30.76
C ILE A 2 21.61 -28.03 31.51
N LEU A 3 21.34 -28.42 32.76
CA LEU A 3 20.23 -27.87 33.55
C LEU A 3 20.42 -26.37 33.90
N VAL A 4 21.66 -25.95 34.20
CA VAL A 4 21.97 -24.54 34.53
C VAL A 4 21.79 -23.61 33.32
N ARG A 5 22.11 -24.07 32.11
CA ARG A 5 21.92 -23.27 30.87
C ARG A 5 20.45 -23.07 30.54
N ALA A 6 19.62 -24.10 30.70
CA ALA A 6 18.18 -23.99 30.45
C ALA A 6 17.47 -23.03 31.42
N VAL A 7 17.89 -22.97 32.68
CA VAL A 7 17.35 -22.03 33.68
C VAL A 7 17.76 -20.59 33.35
N LEU A 8 19.02 -20.35 32.96
CA LEU A 8 19.49 -19.03 32.58
C LEU A 8 18.80 -18.52 31.30
N GLU A 9 18.64 -19.36 30.27
CA GLU A 9 17.93 -18.98 29.04
C GLU A 9 16.45 -18.68 29.28
N ARG A 10 15.80 -19.44 30.17
CA ARG A 10 14.40 -19.18 30.57
C ARG A 10 14.27 -17.85 31.33
N ASN A 11 15.22 -17.54 32.21
CA ASN A 11 15.22 -16.29 32.97
C ASN A 11 15.57 -15.08 32.09
N SER A 12 16.47 -15.24 31.11
CA SER A 12 16.78 -14.19 30.14
C SER A 12 15.60 -13.90 29.22
N ARG A 13 14.86 -14.92 28.77
CA ARG A 13 13.65 -14.72 27.95
C ARG A 13 12.52 -14.03 28.71
N SER A 14 12.27 -14.41 29.97
CA SER A 14 11.23 -13.76 30.78
C SER A 14 11.56 -12.29 31.09
N VAL A 15 12.83 -11.97 31.37
CA VAL A 15 13.29 -10.59 31.57
C VAL A 15 13.15 -9.77 30.29
N MET A 16 13.47 -10.34 29.13
CA MET A 16 13.32 -9.67 27.83
C MET A 16 11.85 -9.41 27.47
N GLU A 17 10.94 -10.37 27.71
CA GLU A 17 9.50 -10.19 27.51
C GLU A 17 8.91 -9.13 28.44
N ASN A 18 9.31 -9.12 29.73
CA ASN A 18 8.85 -8.11 30.68
C ASN A 18 9.36 -6.71 30.33
N ASN A 19 10.62 -6.59 29.90
CA ASN A 19 11.18 -5.33 29.42
C ASN A 19 10.51 -4.84 28.14
N PHE A 20 10.14 -5.75 27.24
CA PHE A 20 9.41 -5.42 26.01
C PHE A 20 7.98 -4.95 26.31
N ARG A 21 7.24 -5.67 27.16
CA ARG A 21 5.87 -5.31 27.55
C ARG A 21 5.81 -3.99 28.30
N SER A 22 6.78 -3.72 29.18
CA SER A 22 6.89 -2.42 29.88
C SER A 22 7.20 -1.28 28.90
N LYS A 23 8.21 -1.43 28.04
CA LYS A 23 8.54 -0.40 27.03
C LYS A 23 7.40 -0.16 26.06
N PHE A 24 6.67 -1.20 25.66
CA PHE A 24 5.50 -1.09 24.80
C PHE A 24 4.38 -0.29 25.47
N PHE A 25 4.08 -0.55 26.74
CA PHE A 25 3.09 0.22 27.50
C PHE A 25 3.48 1.70 27.67
N HIS A 26 4.76 1.99 27.90
CA HIS A 26 5.24 3.36 28.02
C HIS A 26 5.20 4.11 26.67
N ILE A 27 5.59 3.47 25.58
CA ILE A 27 5.53 4.07 24.23
C ILE A 27 4.07 4.30 23.82
N PHE A 28 3.21 3.31 24.01
CA PHE A 28 1.79 3.42 23.68
C PHE A 28 1.08 4.50 24.51
N GLY A 29 1.37 4.57 25.82
CA GLY A 29 0.86 5.63 26.70
C GLY A 29 1.34 7.03 26.32
N ALA A 30 2.61 7.17 25.91
CA ALA A 30 3.16 8.44 25.44
C ALA A 30 2.50 8.92 24.15
N ILE A 31 2.23 8.01 23.20
CA ILE A 31 1.52 8.33 21.96
C ILE A 31 0.08 8.79 22.25
N LEU A 32 -0.62 8.09 23.15
CA LEU A 32 -2.00 8.46 23.51
C LEU A 32 -2.07 9.84 24.17
N LEU A 33 -1.08 10.20 25.00
CA LEU A 33 -0.97 11.52 25.61
C LEU A 33 -0.69 12.62 24.59
N ILE A 34 0.18 12.37 23.61
CA ILE A 34 0.49 13.34 22.55
C ILE A 34 -0.74 13.61 21.68
N VAL A 35 -1.45 12.56 21.26
CA VAL A 35 -2.68 12.69 20.45
C VAL A 35 -3.80 13.36 21.24
N GLY A 36 -3.98 12.97 22.51
CA GLY A 36 -4.95 13.60 23.40
C GLY A 36 -4.65 15.09 23.63
N ALA A 37 -3.38 15.45 23.81
CA ALA A 37 -2.97 16.85 23.93
C ALA A 37 -3.23 17.63 22.64
N PHE A 38 -2.99 17.05 21.46
CA PHE A 38 -3.20 17.72 20.17
C PHE A 38 -4.68 18.03 19.88
N LEU A 39 -5.60 17.18 20.33
CA LEU A 39 -7.05 17.41 20.24
C LEU A 39 -7.55 18.48 21.22
N PHE A 40 -6.82 18.75 22.30
CA PHE A 40 -7.20 19.71 23.34
C PHE A 40 -6.44 21.04 23.28
N VAL A 41 -5.45 21.17 22.39
CA VAL A 41 -4.84 22.48 22.08
C VAL A 41 -5.88 23.29 21.31
N PRO A 42 -6.42 24.39 21.88
CA PRO A 42 -7.32 25.27 21.14
C PRO A 42 -6.57 25.82 19.94
N GLN A 43 -6.98 25.40 18.74
CA GLN A 43 -6.49 25.93 17.48
C GLN A 43 -6.85 27.42 17.44
N LYS A 44 -5.91 28.30 17.79
CA LYS A 44 -6.04 29.75 17.59
C LYS A 44 -6.01 30.01 16.09
N ILE A 45 -7.17 29.88 15.45
CA ILE A 45 -7.36 30.36 14.09
C ILE A 45 -7.10 31.86 14.11
N HIS A 46 -6.13 32.31 13.33
CA HIS A 46 -5.70 33.71 13.25
C HIS A 46 -6.79 34.54 12.57
N LYS A 47 -7.80 34.95 13.35
CA LYS A 47 -8.98 35.68 12.90
C LYS A 47 -8.67 37.09 12.36
N GLU A 48 -7.45 37.59 12.61
CA GLU A 48 -6.99 38.91 12.14
C GLU A 48 -6.66 38.96 10.64
N GLU A 49 -6.21 37.86 10.03
CA GLU A 49 -5.96 37.81 8.58
C GLU A 49 -7.27 37.81 7.77
N ILE A 50 -8.33 37.20 8.32
CA ILE A 50 -9.66 37.08 7.68
C ILE A 50 -10.36 38.45 7.61
N SER A 51 -10.12 39.33 8.60
CA SER A 51 -10.75 40.66 8.64
C SER A 51 -10.08 41.69 7.73
N LYS A 52 -8.79 41.53 7.40
CA LYS A 52 -8.11 42.41 6.43
C LYS A 52 -8.36 41.97 4.99
N SER A 53 -8.49 40.67 4.76
CA SER A 53 -8.82 40.12 3.44
C SER A 53 -10.27 40.43 3.03
N SER A 54 -11.22 40.48 3.96
CA SER A 54 -12.60 40.85 3.63
C SER A 54 -12.80 42.31 3.22
N MET A 55 -11.95 43.24 3.69
CA MET A 55 -12.04 44.66 3.33
C MET A 55 -11.49 44.97 1.94
N VAL A 56 -10.56 44.16 1.43
CA VAL A 56 -9.96 44.33 0.09
C VAL A 56 -10.83 43.71 -1.01
N ILE A 57 -11.67 42.74 -0.68
CA ILE A 57 -12.49 42.00 -1.66
C ILE A 57 -13.73 42.78 -2.10
N GLN A 58 -14.17 43.80 -1.36
CA GLN A 58 -15.41 44.50 -1.67
C GLN A 58 -15.30 45.48 -2.87
N ASP A 59 -14.08 45.84 -3.29
CA ASP A 59 -13.82 46.73 -4.43
C ASP A 59 -13.53 45.98 -5.75
N ILE A 60 -13.57 44.64 -5.77
CA ILE A 60 -13.32 43.80 -6.97
C ILE A 60 -14.61 43.08 -7.41
N ALA A 61 -15.77 43.68 -7.13
CA ALA A 61 -17.06 43.17 -7.60
C ALA A 61 -17.42 43.76 -8.98
N GLU A 62 -16.59 43.53 -9.99
CA GLU A 62 -17.04 43.61 -11.38
C GLU A 62 -16.16 42.70 -12.26
N SER A 63 -16.80 41.71 -12.90
CA SER A 63 -16.24 40.57 -13.66
C SER A 63 -15.70 39.39 -12.85
N GLU A 64 -16.61 38.57 -12.31
CA GLU A 64 -16.28 37.14 -12.14
C GLU A 64 -16.12 36.52 -13.54
N PRO A 65 -14.97 35.93 -13.89
CA PRO A 65 -14.90 35.09 -15.06
C PRO A 65 -15.78 33.87 -14.81
N GLU A 66 -16.74 33.60 -15.70
CA GLU A 66 -17.40 32.29 -15.76
C GLU A 66 -16.31 31.23 -16.02
N VAL A 67 -15.81 30.61 -14.95
CA VAL A 67 -15.00 29.40 -15.06
C VAL A 67 -15.98 28.27 -15.35
N SER A 68 -16.14 27.94 -16.63
CA SER A 68 -16.75 26.67 -17.01
C SER A 68 -15.86 25.55 -16.45
N ASP A 69 -16.29 24.89 -15.39
CA ASP A 69 -15.67 23.67 -14.89
C ASP A 69 -15.95 22.53 -15.88
N ASP A 70 -15.20 22.51 -16.98
CA ASP A 70 -15.17 21.44 -17.97
C ASP A 70 -14.19 20.32 -17.54
N SER A 71 -13.82 20.26 -16.25
CA SER A 71 -12.95 19.19 -15.77
C SER A 71 -13.75 17.89 -15.65
N GLN A 72 -13.46 16.94 -16.55
CA GLN A 72 -13.99 15.59 -16.43
C GLN A 72 -13.29 14.87 -15.26
N PRO A 73 -14.02 14.16 -14.39
CA PRO A 73 -13.41 13.39 -13.32
C PRO A 73 -12.52 12.29 -13.90
N ILE A 74 -11.33 12.11 -13.31
CA ILE A 74 -10.39 11.03 -13.64
C ILE A 74 -10.59 9.88 -12.66
N THR A 75 -10.64 8.66 -13.17
CA THR A 75 -10.81 7.44 -12.38
C THR A 75 -9.47 6.71 -12.22
N LEU A 76 -9.03 6.56 -10.97
CA LEU A 76 -7.86 5.76 -10.61
C LEU A 76 -8.32 4.48 -9.92
N LEU A 77 -7.89 3.32 -10.43
CA LEU A 77 -8.20 2.02 -9.84
C LEU A 77 -6.96 1.40 -9.21
N PHE A 78 -7.06 1.05 -7.93
CA PHE A 78 -5.98 0.39 -7.20
C PHE A 78 -6.39 -1.03 -6.87
N VAL A 79 -5.56 -2.00 -7.27
CA VAL A 79 -5.68 -3.38 -6.83
C VAL A 79 -4.59 -3.71 -5.81
N GLY A 80 -4.85 -4.73 -5.00
CA GLY A 80 -3.88 -5.27 -4.07
C GLY A 80 -2.81 -6.13 -4.77
N ASP A 81 -2.39 -7.17 -4.07
CA ASP A 81 -1.31 -8.04 -4.51
C ASP A 81 -1.73 -8.96 -5.67
N VAL A 82 -0.97 -8.89 -6.76
CA VAL A 82 -1.14 -9.68 -7.97
C VAL A 82 -0.16 -10.86 -7.95
N MET A 83 -0.67 -12.03 -7.60
CA MET A 83 0.08 -13.29 -7.53
C MET A 83 -0.10 -14.11 -8.81
N LEU A 84 0.91 -14.12 -9.68
CA LEU A 84 0.91 -14.86 -10.97
C LEU A 84 1.77 -16.12 -10.94
N SER A 85 2.25 -16.50 -9.76
CA SER A 85 3.01 -17.73 -9.55
C SER A 85 2.16 -18.84 -8.91
N ARG A 86 2.80 -19.94 -8.49
CA ARG A 86 2.16 -21.07 -7.78
C ARG A 86 0.95 -21.64 -8.53
N GLY A 87 -0.19 -21.82 -7.85
CA GLY A 87 -1.39 -22.42 -8.43
C GLY A 87 -1.94 -21.65 -9.62
N ILE A 88 -1.92 -20.31 -9.55
CA ILE A 88 -2.35 -19.45 -10.67
C ILE A 88 -1.42 -19.65 -11.88
N GLY A 89 -0.11 -19.62 -11.65
CA GLY A 89 0.88 -19.93 -12.69
C GLY A 89 0.68 -21.31 -13.33
N GLN A 90 0.42 -22.34 -12.51
CA GLN A 90 0.14 -23.70 -12.98
C GLN A 90 -1.14 -23.77 -13.84
N ILE A 91 -2.18 -23.05 -13.45
CA ILE A 91 -3.44 -22.98 -14.20
C ILE A 91 -3.21 -22.31 -15.56
N MET A 92 -2.49 -21.18 -15.60
CA MET A 92 -2.16 -20.49 -16.87
C MET A 92 -1.37 -21.41 -17.82
N VAL A 93 -0.35 -22.10 -17.31
CA VAL A 93 0.42 -23.09 -18.10
C VAL A 93 -0.47 -24.22 -18.60
N LYS A 94 -1.27 -24.82 -17.72
CA LYS A 94 -2.14 -25.97 -18.07
C LYS A 94 -3.18 -25.58 -19.13
N LYS A 95 -3.73 -24.37 -19.06
CA LYS A 95 -4.71 -23.87 -20.02
C LYS A 95 -4.08 -23.31 -21.28
N ASN A 96 -2.77 -23.08 -21.27
CA ASN A 96 -2.05 -22.34 -22.31
C ASN A 96 -2.72 -20.98 -22.60
N ASP A 97 -3.14 -20.30 -21.54
CA ASP A 97 -3.83 -19.00 -21.62
C ASP A 97 -3.37 -18.13 -20.42
N TRP A 98 -2.52 -17.15 -20.71
CA TRP A 98 -1.90 -16.28 -19.69
C TRP A 98 -2.84 -15.16 -19.23
N ARG A 99 -3.94 -14.95 -19.96
CA ARG A 99 -5.01 -14.00 -19.61
C ARG A 99 -6.00 -14.59 -18.63
N HIS A 100 -5.94 -15.91 -18.41
CA HIS A 100 -6.93 -16.66 -17.65
C HIS A 100 -7.34 -16.04 -16.30
N PRO A 101 -6.43 -15.49 -15.47
CA PRO A 101 -6.81 -14.88 -14.19
C PRO A 101 -7.68 -13.63 -14.33
N PHE A 102 -7.63 -12.99 -15.50
CA PHE A 102 -8.22 -11.67 -15.74
C PHE A 102 -9.46 -11.70 -16.63
N LEU A 103 -9.77 -12.82 -17.29
CA LEU A 103 -10.87 -12.93 -18.27
C LEU A 103 -12.23 -12.40 -17.78
N GLN A 104 -12.51 -12.50 -16.47
CA GLN A 104 -13.79 -12.06 -15.89
C GLN A 104 -13.76 -10.65 -15.30
N ILE A 105 -12.59 -10.03 -15.20
CA ILE A 105 -12.39 -8.73 -14.55
C ILE A 105 -11.70 -7.70 -15.45
N ALA A 106 -11.28 -8.09 -16.65
CA ALA A 106 -10.57 -7.21 -17.57
C ALA A 106 -11.40 -5.97 -17.92
N ASP A 107 -12.71 -6.09 -18.11
CA ASP A 107 -13.57 -4.93 -18.42
C ASP A 107 -13.62 -3.92 -17.26
N LEU A 108 -13.60 -4.40 -16.01
CA LEU A 108 -13.54 -3.54 -14.83
C LEU A 108 -12.19 -2.81 -14.75
N LEU A 109 -11.10 -3.55 -14.98
CA LEU A 109 -9.75 -3.02 -14.87
C LEU A 109 -9.42 -2.05 -16.02
N ASN A 110 -9.88 -2.32 -17.24
CA ASN A 110 -9.72 -1.42 -18.39
C ASN A 110 -10.69 -0.22 -18.35
N GLY A 111 -11.68 -0.22 -17.46
CA GLY A 111 -12.67 0.85 -17.37
C GLY A 111 -12.19 2.12 -16.64
N ALA A 112 -11.06 2.04 -15.95
CA ALA A 112 -10.44 3.20 -15.29
C ALA A 112 -9.45 3.91 -16.24
N ASP A 113 -9.20 5.20 -16.01
CA ASP A 113 -8.21 5.95 -16.77
C ASP A 113 -6.78 5.48 -16.46
N ILE A 114 -6.54 5.04 -15.21
CA ILE A 114 -5.27 4.43 -14.77
C ILE A 114 -5.56 3.31 -13.77
N THR A 115 -5.04 2.11 -14.05
CA THR A 115 -5.08 0.95 -13.16
C THR A 115 -3.71 0.61 -12.61
N ILE A 116 -3.63 0.52 -11.28
CA ILE A 116 -2.40 0.42 -10.50
C ILE A 116 -2.46 -0.84 -9.63
N GLY A 117 -1.38 -1.63 -9.60
CA GLY A 117 -1.31 -2.84 -8.76
C GLY A 117 0.05 -3.08 -8.09
N ASN A 118 0.10 -4.07 -7.20
CA ASN A 118 1.35 -4.57 -6.59
C ASN A 118 1.65 -5.98 -7.08
N LEU A 119 2.73 -6.17 -7.84
CA LEU A 119 3.11 -7.44 -8.43
C LEU A 119 3.91 -8.28 -7.44
N GLU A 120 3.20 -9.08 -6.65
CA GLU A 120 3.72 -9.93 -5.56
C GLU A 120 4.70 -11.02 -6.01
N SER A 121 4.61 -11.44 -7.28
CA SER A 121 5.53 -12.40 -7.89
C SER A 121 6.35 -11.74 -9.00
N PRO A 122 7.65 -11.43 -8.77
CA PRO A 122 8.52 -10.91 -9.81
C PRO A 122 8.46 -11.75 -11.09
N ILE A 123 8.34 -11.07 -12.23
CA ILE A 123 8.37 -11.70 -13.55
C ILE A 123 9.82 -11.75 -14.00
N SER A 124 10.35 -12.96 -14.22
CA SER A 124 11.75 -13.14 -14.60
C SER A 124 11.98 -14.49 -15.27
N GLU A 125 12.84 -14.51 -16.29
CA GLU A 125 13.39 -15.74 -16.87
C GLU A 125 14.41 -16.43 -15.95
N ARG A 126 15.00 -15.65 -15.04
CA ARG A 126 16.11 -16.05 -14.17
C ARG A 126 15.68 -16.08 -12.70
N GLY A 127 16.48 -16.74 -11.87
CA GLY A 127 16.25 -16.84 -10.43
C GLY A 127 16.10 -18.29 -9.99
N THR A 128 16.74 -18.60 -8.87
CA THR A 128 16.75 -19.95 -8.29
C THR A 128 15.99 -19.90 -6.98
N ARG A 129 15.15 -20.90 -6.73
CA ARG A 129 14.41 -20.99 -5.46
C ARG A 129 15.41 -21.08 -4.31
N MET A 130 15.54 -20.03 -3.50
CA MET A 130 16.50 -19.95 -2.39
C MET A 130 16.09 -20.79 -1.17
N GLY A 131 15.36 -21.89 -1.37
CA GLY A 131 14.88 -22.78 -0.30
C GLY A 131 13.70 -22.24 0.52
N SER A 132 13.31 -20.97 0.36
CA SER A 132 12.13 -20.40 1.01
C SER A 132 10.83 -20.79 0.29
N ILE A 133 9.75 -21.01 1.06
CA ILE A 133 8.39 -21.18 0.53
C ILE A 133 7.82 -19.89 -0.07
N TYR A 134 8.47 -18.76 0.22
CA TYR A 134 8.13 -17.39 -0.19
C TYR A 134 8.92 -16.92 -1.42
N SER A 135 9.72 -17.80 -2.04
CA SER A 135 10.37 -17.46 -3.30
C SER A 135 9.38 -17.54 -4.45
N PHE A 136 8.80 -16.39 -4.81
CA PHE A 136 7.82 -16.29 -5.90
C PHE A 136 8.48 -15.86 -7.20
N ARG A 137 8.10 -16.52 -8.30
CA ARG A 137 8.51 -16.16 -9.65
C ARG A 137 7.39 -16.46 -10.61
N ALA A 138 6.92 -15.44 -11.32
CA ALA A 138 5.98 -15.60 -12.41
C ALA A 138 6.73 -15.84 -13.73
N ASP A 139 6.10 -16.60 -14.62
CA ASP A 139 6.59 -16.83 -15.97
C ASP A 139 6.53 -15.50 -16.77
N PRO A 140 7.54 -15.16 -17.59
CA PRO A 140 7.52 -13.97 -18.46
C PRO A 140 6.26 -13.81 -19.31
N ARG A 141 5.64 -14.92 -19.72
CA ARG A 141 4.40 -14.90 -20.51
C ARG A 141 3.21 -14.34 -19.73
N ALA A 142 3.26 -14.29 -18.40
CA ALA A 142 2.24 -13.68 -17.56
C ALA A 142 2.06 -12.16 -17.82
N ILE A 143 3.03 -11.50 -18.46
CA ILE A 143 2.89 -10.11 -18.95
C ILE A 143 1.69 -9.98 -19.89
N GLU A 144 1.39 -11.01 -20.69
CA GLU A 144 0.22 -11.02 -21.59
C GLU A 144 -1.08 -10.79 -20.81
N GLY A 145 -1.23 -11.44 -19.66
CA GLY A 145 -2.42 -11.28 -18.82
C GLY A 145 -2.52 -9.89 -18.20
N LEU A 146 -1.39 -9.31 -17.77
CA LEU A 146 -1.35 -7.96 -17.19
C LEU A 146 -1.72 -6.89 -18.21
N LEU A 147 -1.21 -7.01 -19.45
CA LEU A 147 -1.55 -6.11 -20.55
C LEU A 147 -3.01 -6.26 -20.96
N TYR A 148 -3.50 -7.49 -21.09
CA TYR A 148 -4.90 -7.76 -21.40
C TYR A 148 -5.85 -7.18 -20.34
N ALA A 149 -5.45 -7.23 -19.08
CA ALA A 149 -6.20 -6.69 -17.97
C ALA A 149 -6.18 -5.15 -17.87
N GLY A 150 -5.34 -4.45 -18.65
CA GLY A 150 -5.26 -2.99 -18.61
C GLY A 150 -4.49 -2.43 -17.41
N PHE A 151 -3.48 -3.13 -16.89
CA PHE A 151 -2.59 -2.54 -15.88
C PHE A 151 -1.64 -1.52 -16.48
N ASP A 152 -1.69 -0.28 -16.01
CA ASP A 152 -0.78 0.79 -16.42
C ASP A 152 0.47 0.86 -15.55
N VAL A 153 0.32 0.63 -14.25
CA VAL A 153 1.40 0.74 -13.28
C VAL A 153 1.42 -0.45 -12.35
N LEU A 154 2.59 -1.08 -12.22
CA LEU A 154 2.81 -2.16 -11.27
C LEU A 154 3.99 -1.82 -10.37
N SER A 155 3.73 -1.74 -9.07
CA SER A 155 4.79 -1.77 -8.08
C SER A 155 5.30 -3.20 -7.91
N ILE A 156 6.56 -3.36 -7.53
CA ILE A 156 7.16 -4.66 -7.22
C ILE A 156 7.61 -4.71 -5.75
N ALA A 157 7.17 -3.77 -4.91
CA ALA A 157 7.70 -3.52 -3.56
C ALA A 157 7.19 -4.53 -2.54
N ASN A 158 7.46 -5.81 -2.78
CA ASN A 158 7.13 -6.93 -1.91
C ASN A 158 8.36 -7.50 -1.20
N ASN A 159 8.09 -8.23 -0.13
CA ASN A 159 9.05 -8.95 0.69
C ASN A 159 9.55 -10.27 0.04
N HIS A 160 9.10 -10.57 -1.18
CA HIS A 160 9.31 -11.85 -1.86
C HIS A 160 10.17 -11.75 -3.13
N ARG A 161 10.87 -10.63 -3.33
CA ARG A 161 11.90 -10.51 -4.37
C ARG A 161 13.02 -11.52 -4.14
N VAL A 162 13.31 -12.35 -5.13
CA VAL A 162 14.38 -13.37 -5.15
C VAL A 162 15.17 -13.28 -6.44
#